data_AF-R1F4L6-F1
#
_entry.id   AF-R1F4L6-F1
#
_cell.length_a   1.000
_cell.length_b   1.000
_cell.length_c   1.000
_cell.angle_alpha   90.00
_cell.angle_beta   90.00
_cell.angle_gamma   90.00
#
_symmetry.space_group_name_H-M   'P 1'
#
loop_
_entity.id
_entity.type
_entity.pdbx_description
1 polymer ?
#
loop_
_entity_poly.entity_id
_entity_poly.type
_entity_poly.pdbx_seq_one_letter_code
_entity_poly.pdbx_strand_id
1 'polypeptide(L)'
;MLEEEEEKVEEKAADQSEAPVASRAVEAVAGSHWNDEYGPLGYGSFNCVCCNAWLLLLLLPTLFLLLVAPGLELEHGSTLTRAALALFGLSALFFCLVSNTNPGVAPRTAPYIVGGREQGFEHPGEAYSYCQDSNRYVRGFDHSCDFVGNDIGDGNMHYFVGFLLSLASFATFLTACCVLSVYEMAAPPGPTLALEHDPLKMTIALLLLVLVFFCFRGCARSEACEGVLPLIMLMPGAVAGAWLLALVTATLVVMPLVTDMWADVRPSHNPAALFLILPYLAFAVLFFGMAAHWVHLLCAGLSQKLWLRSRGYRRQRNRASQSGDALV
;
A
#
# COMPACT_ATOMS: atom_id res chain seq x y z
N MET A 1 13.02 -3.60 54.22
CA MET A 1 14.11 -3.05 53.38
C MET A 1 13.69 -2.85 51.93
N LEU A 2 13.13 -3.83 51.22
CA LEU A 2 12.61 -3.58 49.86
C LEU A 2 11.26 -2.85 49.86
N GLU A 3 10.37 -3.11 50.84
CA GLU A 3 9.08 -2.41 50.95
C GLU A 3 9.19 -0.95 51.44
N GLU A 4 10.25 -0.61 52.19
CA GLU A 4 10.49 0.78 52.64
C GLU A 4 11.12 1.67 51.55
N GLU A 5 11.70 1.09 50.50
CA GLU A 5 12.19 1.84 49.34
C GLU A 5 11.07 2.19 48.36
N GLU A 6 10.04 1.36 48.21
CA GLU A 6 8.88 1.68 47.37
C GLU A 6 8.04 2.84 47.93
N GLU A 7 7.81 2.87 49.26
CA GLU A 7 7.02 3.92 49.90
C GLU A 7 7.70 5.31 49.82
N LYS A 8 9.04 5.35 49.86
CA LYS A 8 9.82 6.58 49.67
C LYS A 8 9.89 7.08 48.23
N VAL A 9 9.63 6.22 47.24
CA VAL A 9 9.54 6.62 45.83
C VAL A 9 8.17 7.22 45.53
N GLU A 10 7.09 6.69 46.13
CA GLU A 10 5.75 7.26 45.98
C GLU A 10 5.59 8.63 46.67
N GLU A 11 6.14 8.82 47.87
CA GLU A 11 6.01 10.11 48.58
C GLU A 11 6.78 11.25 47.86
N LYS A 12 7.84 10.93 47.11
CA LYS A 12 8.61 11.91 46.33
C LYS A 12 7.99 12.26 44.98
N ALA A 13 6.97 11.51 44.54
CA ALA A 13 6.21 11.80 43.31
C ALA A 13 5.04 12.77 43.54
N ALA A 14 4.65 13.03 44.79
CA ALA A 14 3.47 13.85 45.11
C ALA A 14 3.75 15.37 45.21
N ASP A 15 5.01 15.81 45.28
CA ASP A 15 5.38 17.22 45.55
C ASP A 15 5.88 17.99 44.30
N GLN A 16 5.55 17.50 43.10
CA GLN A 16 5.73 18.26 41.85
C GLN A 16 4.36 18.68 41.30
N SER A 17 3.62 19.49 42.08
CA SER A 17 2.53 20.28 41.49
C SER A 17 3.16 21.38 40.62
N GLU A 18 3.51 21.02 39.39
CA GLU A 18 3.93 21.97 38.36
C GLU A 18 2.86 23.06 38.25
N ALA A 19 3.23 24.30 38.56
CA ALA A 19 2.43 25.45 38.16
C ALA A 19 2.15 25.31 36.66
N PRO A 20 0.92 25.58 36.17
CA PRO A 20 0.60 25.41 34.76
C PRO A 20 1.59 26.24 33.96
N VAL A 21 2.55 25.55 33.33
CA VAL A 21 3.46 26.15 32.37
C VAL A 21 2.51 26.71 31.34
N ALA A 22 2.37 28.04 31.31
CA ALA A 22 1.56 28.73 30.32
C ALA A 22 2.03 28.19 28.98
N SER A 23 1.23 27.29 28.40
CA SER A 23 1.61 26.54 27.22
C SER A 23 1.82 27.59 26.17
N ARG A 24 3.09 27.83 25.80
CA ARG A 24 3.38 28.65 24.63
C ARG A 24 2.59 28.00 23.51
N ALA A 25 1.60 28.73 23.00
CA ALA A 25 0.82 28.28 21.86
C ALA A 25 1.82 27.78 20.82
N VAL A 26 1.80 26.48 20.57
CA VAL A 26 2.72 25.89 19.61
C VAL A 26 2.23 26.38 18.26
N GLU A 27 3.09 27.05 17.52
CA GLU A 27 2.76 27.55 16.19
C GLU A 27 2.66 26.36 15.22
N ALA A 28 1.70 26.41 14.30
CA ALA A 28 1.64 25.45 13.21
C ALA A 28 2.84 25.67 12.26
N VAL A 29 3.32 24.59 11.62
CA VAL A 29 4.39 24.69 10.63
C VAL A 29 3.95 25.63 9.50
N ALA A 30 4.76 26.65 9.22
CA ALA A 30 4.49 27.62 8.17
C ALA A 30 4.31 26.93 6.81
N GLY A 31 3.26 27.32 6.09
CA GLY A 31 2.92 26.76 4.79
C GLY A 31 2.22 25.39 4.82
N SER A 32 1.83 24.88 5.98
CA SER A 32 1.06 23.63 6.08
C SER A 32 -0.28 23.72 5.33
N HIS A 33 -0.64 22.64 4.64
CA HIS A 33 -1.93 22.52 3.98
C HIS A 33 -3.04 22.13 4.95
N TRP A 34 -4.18 22.78 4.79
CA TRP A 34 -5.36 22.64 5.64
C TRP A 34 -6.51 21.97 4.90
N ASN A 35 -7.48 21.49 5.68
CA ASN A 35 -8.61 20.73 5.15
C ASN A 35 -9.41 21.46 4.05
N ASP A 36 -9.52 22.78 4.16
CA ASP A 36 -10.28 23.64 3.25
C ASP A 36 -9.58 23.88 1.90
N GLU A 37 -8.31 23.48 1.76
CA GLU A 37 -7.54 23.59 0.51
C GLU A 37 -7.81 22.43 -0.46
N TYR A 38 -8.54 21.40 -0.01
CA TYR A 38 -8.80 20.20 -0.80
C TYR A 38 -10.17 20.25 -1.49
N GLY A 39 -10.15 19.96 -2.78
CA GLY A 39 -11.35 19.85 -3.59
C GLY A 39 -12.06 18.50 -3.44
N PRO A 40 -13.22 18.32 -4.10
CA PRO A 40 -13.98 17.07 -4.09
C PRO A 40 -13.25 15.89 -4.75
N LEU A 41 -12.17 16.16 -5.50
CA LEU A 41 -11.34 15.15 -6.16
C LEU A 41 -10.28 14.51 -5.25
N GLY A 42 -10.31 14.79 -3.94
CA GLY A 42 -9.63 13.98 -2.93
C GLY A 42 -8.34 14.59 -2.37
N TYR A 43 -7.84 13.93 -1.31
CA TYR A 43 -6.63 14.31 -0.56
C TYR A 43 -5.36 13.66 -1.13
N GLY A 44 -5.51 12.69 -2.03
CA GLY A 44 -4.41 11.96 -2.62
C GLY A 44 -3.56 12.82 -3.57
N SER A 45 -2.24 12.71 -3.45
CA SER A 45 -1.26 13.09 -4.46
C SER A 45 -1.12 11.97 -5.49
N PHE A 46 -1.35 12.28 -6.75
CA PHE A 46 -1.11 11.35 -7.85
C PHE A 46 0.39 11.32 -8.17
N ASN A 47 1.14 10.49 -7.46
CA ASN A 47 2.57 10.29 -7.68
C ASN A 47 2.85 9.05 -8.56
N CYS A 48 4.09 8.92 -9.04
CA CYS A 48 4.48 7.79 -9.89
C CYS A 48 4.32 6.42 -9.20
N VAL A 49 4.49 6.35 -7.88
CA VAL A 49 4.31 5.12 -7.10
C VAL A 49 2.85 4.67 -7.11
N CYS A 50 1.92 5.61 -6.90
CA CYS A 50 0.48 5.38 -6.98
C CYS A 50 0.06 4.93 -8.38
N CYS A 51 0.58 5.57 -9.44
CA CYS A 51 0.35 5.12 -10.82
C CYS A 51 0.77 3.65 -11.01
N ASN A 52 1.93 3.28 -10.47
CA ASN A 52 2.46 1.93 -10.61
C ASN A 52 1.64 0.91 -9.81
N ALA A 53 1.17 1.30 -8.63
CA ALA A 53 0.26 0.49 -7.83
C ALA A 53 -1.02 0.19 -8.62
N TRP A 54 -1.61 1.21 -9.25
CA TRP A 54 -2.77 1.05 -10.15
C TRP A 54 -2.49 0.11 -11.31
N LEU A 55 -1.35 0.28 -11.98
CA LEU A 55 -0.99 -0.55 -13.12
C LEU A 55 -0.77 -2.01 -12.73
N LEU A 56 -0.14 -2.27 -11.58
CA LEU A 56 -0.02 -3.62 -11.05
C LEU A 56 -1.37 -4.21 -10.66
N LEU A 57 -2.22 -3.41 -10.02
CA LEU A 57 -3.58 -3.79 -9.64
C LEU A 57 -4.43 -4.12 -10.87
N LEU A 58 -4.17 -3.52 -12.03
CA LEU A 58 -4.87 -3.81 -13.29
C LEU A 58 -4.22 -4.95 -14.08
N LEU A 59 -2.90 -4.99 -14.17
CA LEU A 59 -2.16 -5.97 -14.98
C LEU A 59 -2.44 -7.40 -14.52
N LEU A 60 -2.32 -7.67 -13.22
CA LEU A 60 -2.48 -9.01 -12.65
C LEU A 60 -3.89 -9.60 -12.92
N PRO A 61 -5.01 -8.95 -12.57
CA PRO A 61 -6.34 -9.42 -12.97
C PRO A 61 -6.48 -9.60 -14.47
N THR A 62 -5.94 -8.68 -15.27
CA THR A 62 -6.06 -8.74 -16.73
C THR A 62 -5.38 -10.00 -17.27
N LEU A 63 -4.16 -10.30 -16.80
CA LEU A 63 -3.46 -11.53 -17.18
C LEU A 63 -4.25 -12.78 -16.76
N PHE A 64 -4.83 -12.79 -15.55
CA PHE A 64 -5.72 -13.89 -15.13
C PHE A 64 -6.93 -14.05 -16.06
N LEU A 65 -7.65 -12.98 -16.33
CA LEU A 65 -8.88 -12.99 -17.13
C LEU A 65 -8.61 -13.36 -18.59
N LEU A 66 -7.46 -12.97 -19.14
CA LEU A 66 -7.10 -13.28 -20.51
C LEU A 66 -6.56 -14.70 -20.68
N LEU A 67 -5.78 -15.19 -19.71
CA LEU A 67 -5.02 -16.42 -19.86
C LEU A 67 -5.62 -17.60 -19.09
N VAL A 68 -6.06 -17.40 -17.85
CA VAL A 68 -6.46 -18.53 -16.97
C VAL A 68 -7.98 -18.72 -16.94
N ALA A 69 -8.74 -17.61 -16.84
CA ALA A 69 -10.18 -17.67 -16.69
C ALA A 69 -10.92 -18.43 -17.80
N PRO A 70 -10.59 -18.29 -19.10
CA PRO A 70 -11.33 -18.98 -20.16
C PRO A 70 -11.31 -20.51 -20.05
N GLY A 71 -10.19 -21.10 -19.63
CA GLY A 71 -10.10 -22.55 -19.41
C GLY A 71 -10.96 -23.00 -18.23
N LEU A 72 -10.88 -22.26 -17.12
CA LEU A 72 -11.69 -22.55 -15.93
C LEU A 72 -13.19 -22.33 -16.16
N GLU A 73 -13.57 -21.38 -17.03
CA GLU A 73 -14.98 -21.14 -17.36
C GLU A 73 -15.61 -22.30 -18.13
N LEU A 74 -14.85 -22.97 -18.98
CA LEU A 74 -15.34 -24.13 -19.71
C LEU A 74 -15.63 -25.31 -18.77
N GLU A 75 -14.77 -25.53 -17.77
CA GLU A 75 -14.88 -26.66 -16.85
C GLU A 75 -15.81 -26.38 -15.64
N HIS A 76 -15.82 -25.15 -15.12
CA HIS A 76 -16.52 -24.79 -13.88
C HIS A 76 -17.58 -23.69 -14.05
N GLY A 77 -17.82 -23.23 -15.27
CA GLY A 77 -18.73 -22.13 -15.57
C GLY A 77 -18.21 -20.75 -15.13
N SER A 78 -19.02 -19.71 -15.34
CA SER A 78 -18.64 -18.31 -15.09
C SER A 78 -18.61 -17.89 -13.62
N THR A 79 -18.82 -18.82 -12.68
CA THR A 79 -18.85 -18.50 -11.24
C THR A 79 -17.48 -18.03 -10.73
N LEU A 80 -16.40 -18.69 -11.14
CA LEU A 80 -15.04 -18.32 -10.72
C LEU A 80 -14.63 -16.94 -11.27
N THR A 81 -14.94 -16.65 -12.54
CA THR A 81 -14.68 -15.33 -13.14
C THR A 81 -15.47 -14.23 -12.47
N ARG A 82 -16.77 -14.45 -12.21
CA ARG A 82 -17.60 -13.48 -11.49
C ARG A 82 -17.08 -13.21 -10.08
N ALA A 83 -16.61 -14.24 -9.38
CA ALA A 83 -15.98 -14.08 -8.07
C ALA A 83 -14.67 -13.28 -8.16
N ALA A 84 -13.80 -13.57 -9.14
CA ALA A 84 -12.58 -12.79 -9.39
C ALA A 84 -12.89 -11.31 -9.65
N LEU A 85 -13.86 -11.03 -10.52
CA LEU A 85 -14.29 -9.66 -10.86
C LEU A 85 -14.89 -8.94 -9.64
N ALA A 86 -15.68 -9.63 -8.81
CA ALA A 86 -16.24 -9.05 -7.59
C ALA A 86 -15.14 -8.70 -6.57
N LEU A 87 -14.16 -9.58 -6.35
CA LEU A 87 -13.03 -9.33 -5.45
C LEU A 87 -12.12 -8.22 -5.97
N PHE A 88 -11.87 -8.18 -7.28
CA PHE A 88 -11.15 -7.09 -7.93
C PHE A 88 -11.89 -5.75 -7.76
N GLY A 89 -13.19 -5.72 -8.06
CA GLY A 89 -14.03 -4.53 -7.91
C GLY A 89 -14.06 -4.02 -6.47
N LEU A 90 -14.13 -4.92 -5.48
CA LEU A 90 -14.06 -4.57 -4.06
C LEU A 90 -12.70 -3.98 -3.69
N SER A 91 -11.61 -4.56 -4.19
CA SER A 91 -10.24 -4.05 -3.96
C SER A 91 -10.06 -2.66 -4.56
N ALA A 92 -10.51 -2.47 -5.81
CA ALA A 92 -10.47 -1.18 -6.49
C ALA A 92 -11.34 -0.12 -5.78
N LEU A 93 -12.52 -0.51 -5.29
CA LEU A 93 -13.39 0.37 -4.50
C LEU A 93 -12.68 0.86 -3.23
N PHE A 94 -12.14 -0.06 -2.41
CA PHE A 94 -11.45 0.35 -1.20
C PHE A 94 -10.18 1.16 -1.49
N PHE A 95 -9.45 0.83 -2.54
CA PHE A 95 -8.31 1.62 -3.00
C PHE A 95 -8.72 3.06 -3.35
N CYS A 96 -9.80 3.23 -4.13
CA CYS A 96 -10.37 4.54 -4.43
C CYS A 96 -10.79 5.27 -3.15
N LEU A 97 -11.46 4.59 -2.23
CA LEU A 97 -11.93 5.19 -0.98
C LEU A 97 -10.74 5.68 -0.13
N VAL A 98 -9.71 4.86 0.09
CA VAL A 98 -8.56 5.29 0.90
C VAL A 98 -7.76 6.42 0.24
N SER A 99 -7.64 6.40 -1.09
CA SER A 99 -6.89 7.41 -1.85
C SER A 99 -7.57 8.78 -1.85
N ASN A 100 -8.91 8.82 -1.77
CA ASN A 100 -9.68 10.05 -1.92
C ASN A 100 -10.34 10.55 -0.62
N THR A 101 -10.47 9.69 0.39
CA THR A 101 -11.07 10.09 1.67
C THR A 101 -10.11 10.98 2.47
N ASN A 102 -10.67 11.98 3.13
CA ASN A 102 -9.95 12.79 4.10
C ASN A 102 -9.31 11.90 5.19
N PRO A 103 -7.98 11.87 5.33
CA PRO A 103 -7.32 11.07 6.37
C PRO A 103 -7.52 11.62 7.78
N GLY A 104 -8.17 12.78 7.92
CA GLY A 104 -8.29 13.53 9.17
C GLY A 104 -7.41 14.78 9.16
N VAL A 105 -7.26 15.44 8.00
CA VAL A 105 -6.55 16.71 7.88
C VAL A 105 -7.20 17.75 8.78
N ALA A 106 -6.39 18.48 9.54
CA ALA A 106 -6.87 19.51 10.44
C ALA A 106 -7.66 20.61 9.71
N PRO A 107 -8.79 21.08 10.26
CA PRO A 107 -9.40 22.32 9.80
C PRO A 107 -8.44 23.49 10.06
N ARG A 108 -8.46 24.50 9.19
CA ARG A 108 -7.68 25.72 9.36
C ARG A 108 -8.08 26.42 10.66
N THR A 109 -7.11 26.68 11.53
CA THR A 109 -7.32 27.50 12.73
C THR A 109 -7.41 28.98 12.36
N ALA A 110 -7.98 29.82 13.24
CA ALA A 110 -7.96 31.26 12.98
C ALA A 110 -6.49 31.76 13.00
N PRO A 111 -6.08 32.62 12.07
CA PRO A 111 -4.77 33.22 12.14
C PRO A 111 -4.68 34.10 13.39
N TYR A 112 -3.57 34.01 14.12
CA TYR A 112 -3.36 34.90 15.27
C TYR A 112 -2.62 36.16 14.82
N ILE A 113 -3.07 37.30 15.34
CA ILE A 113 -2.58 38.63 14.98
C ILE A 113 -1.78 39.18 16.15
N VAL A 114 -0.49 39.44 15.93
CA VAL A 114 0.38 40.08 16.93
C VAL A 114 0.80 41.45 16.40
N GLY A 115 0.40 42.52 17.08
CA GLY A 115 0.73 43.89 16.68
C GLY A 115 0.17 44.30 15.32
N GLY A 116 -1.00 43.76 14.94
CA GLY A 116 -1.65 44.08 13.65
C GLY A 116 -1.07 43.36 12.44
N ARG A 117 -0.15 42.41 12.63
CA ARG A 117 0.37 41.54 11.56
C ARG A 117 -0.05 40.09 11.82
N GLU A 118 -0.50 39.42 10.76
CA GLU A 118 -0.72 37.98 10.74
C GLU A 118 0.64 37.29 10.87
N GLN A 119 0.80 36.46 11.90
CA GLN A 119 2.07 35.77 12.17
C GLN A 119 2.04 34.30 11.77
N GLY A 120 0.87 33.66 11.80
CA GLY A 120 0.73 32.26 11.43
C GLY A 120 -0.58 31.66 11.93
N PHE A 121 -0.63 30.34 11.91
CA PHE A 121 -1.74 29.54 12.39
C PHE A 121 -1.38 28.87 13.70
N GLU A 122 -2.36 28.71 14.59
CA GLU A 122 -2.18 27.92 15.82
C GLU A 122 -2.11 26.42 15.48
N HIS A 123 -1.26 25.67 16.18
CA HIS A 123 -1.21 24.22 16.05
C HIS A 123 -2.59 23.61 16.33
N PRO A 124 -3.08 22.65 15.52
CA PRO A 124 -4.45 22.14 15.62
C PRO A 124 -4.73 21.24 16.84
N GLY A 125 -3.87 21.27 17.86
CA GLY A 125 -3.95 20.43 19.06
C GLY A 125 -3.16 19.12 18.99
N GLU A 126 -3.01 18.45 20.14
CA GLU A 126 -2.12 17.30 20.34
C GLU A 126 -2.52 16.03 19.57
N ALA A 127 -3.80 15.91 19.18
CA ALA A 127 -4.30 14.78 18.42
C ALA A 127 -3.78 14.72 16.96
N TYR A 128 -3.14 15.79 16.49
CA TYR A 128 -2.62 15.92 15.13
C TYR A 128 -1.11 15.76 15.11
N SER A 129 -0.60 14.96 14.18
CA SER A 129 0.83 14.96 13.85
C SER A 129 1.04 15.62 12.50
N TYR A 130 2.11 16.40 12.41
CA TYR A 130 2.59 16.95 11.14
C TYR A 130 3.25 15.85 10.30
N CYS A 131 2.78 15.69 9.06
CA CYS A 131 3.40 14.90 8.01
C CYS A 131 4.22 15.83 7.11
N GLN A 132 5.53 15.64 7.09
CA GLN A 132 6.42 16.43 6.24
C GLN A 132 6.23 16.08 4.75
N ASP A 133 5.92 14.83 4.44
CA ASP A 133 5.85 14.33 3.07
C ASP A 133 4.62 14.91 2.33
N SER A 134 3.51 15.09 3.03
CA SER A 134 2.28 15.73 2.50
C SER A 134 2.12 17.20 2.91
N ASN A 135 2.99 17.70 3.80
CA ASN A 135 2.94 19.04 4.39
C ASN A 135 1.58 19.34 5.04
N ARG A 136 1.07 18.41 5.87
CA ARG A 136 -0.27 18.48 6.51
C ARG A 136 -0.23 18.08 7.97
N TYR A 137 -1.19 18.58 8.74
CA TYR A 137 -1.52 18.03 10.06
C TYR A 137 -2.63 16.99 9.92
N VAL A 138 -2.39 15.76 10.35
CA VAL A 138 -3.34 14.64 10.24
C VAL A 138 -3.65 14.07 11.62
N ARG A 139 -4.94 13.93 11.93
CA ARG A 139 -5.42 13.35 13.19
C ARG A 139 -5.18 11.85 13.21
N GLY A 140 -4.62 11.35 14.32
CA GLY A 140 -4.28 9.94 14.44
C GLY A 140 -3.34 9.45 13.33
N PHE A 141 -2.48 10.35 12.83
CA PHE A 141 -1.57 10.07 11.73
C PHE A 141 -0.74 8.81 12.00
N ASP A 142 -0.85 7.87 11.08
CA ASP A 142 -0.05 6.66 11.09
C ASP A 142 1.19 6.84 10.20
N HIS A 143 0.96 6.97 8.88
CA HIS A 143 2.02 7.19 7.89
C HIS A 143 1.48 7.87 6.61
N SER A 144 2.39 8.42 5.81
CA SER A 144 2.10 8.77 4.42
C SER A 144 2.33 7.54 3.55
N CYS A 145 1.32 7.15 2.77
CA CYS A 145 1.36 5.93 1.98
C CYS A 145 1.46 6.26 0.49
N ASP A 146 2.65 6.10 -0.09
CA ASP A 146 2.89 6.38 -1.51
C ASP A 146 2.09 5.49 -2.47
N PHE A 147 1.73 4.28 -2.05
CA PHE A 147 0.93 3.36 -2.87
C PHE A 147 -0.48 3.87 -3.13
N VAL A 148 -1.12 4.45 -2.12
CA VAL A 148 -2.44 5.07 -2.26
C VAL A 148 -2.34 6.56 -2.60
N GLY A 149 -1.14 7.12 -2.48
CA GLY A 149 -0.85 8.54 -2.69
C GLY A 149 -1.46 9.44 -1.61
N ASN A 150 -1.80 8.94 -0.42
CA ASN A 150 -2.51 9.71 0.61
C ASN A 150 -1.90 9.44 1.99
N ASP A 151 -2.15 10.34 2.95
CA ASP A 151 -1.87 10.04 4.35
C ASP A 151 -2.86 8.99 4.86
N ILE A 152 -2.43 8.19 5.82
CA ILE A 152 -3.27 7.24 6.56
C ILE A 152 -3.44 7.77 7.97
N GLY A 153 -4.69 8.01 8.36
CA GLY A 153 -5.05 8.51 9.69
C GLY A 153 -6.47 8.08 10.07
N ASP A 154 -7.01 8.68 11.13
CA ASP A 154 -8.32 8.30 11.68
C ASP A 154 -9.45 8.34 10.64
N GLY A 155 -9.37 9.25 9.67
CA GLY A 155 -10.44 9.48 8.71
C GLY A 155 -10.56 8.42 7.61
N ASN A 156 -9.49 7.65 7.34
CA ASN A 156 -9.46 6.68 6.25
C ASN A 156 -8.81 5.33 6.59
N MET A 157 -8.38 5.11 7.84
CA MET A 157 -7.73 3.87 8.28
C MET A 157 -8.54 2.60 7.98
N HIS A 158 -9.86 2.63 8.19
CA HIS A 158 -10.74 1.49 7.90
C HIS A 158 -10.80 1.16 6.41
N TYR A 159 -10.74 2.16 5.52
CA TYR A 159 -10.65 1.93 4.08
C TYR A 159 -9.29 1.35 3.68
N PHE A 160 -8.21 1.82 4.31
CA PHE A 160 -6.87 1.26 4.10
C PHE A 160 -6.83 -0.23 4.47
N VAL A 161 -7.39 -0.60 5.63
CA VAL A 161 -7.44 -2.02 6.05
C VAL A 161 -8.39 -2.84 5.18
N GLY A 162 -9.54 -2.28 4.78
CA GLY A 162 -10.44 -2.90 3.80
C GLY A 162 -9.75 -3.18 2.47
N PHE A 163 -8.92 -2.23 1.99
CA PHE A 163 -8.10 -2.40 0.79
C PHE A 163 -7.12 -3.55 0.95
N LEU A 164 -6.36 -3.62 2.05
CA LEU A 164 -5.40 -4.71 2.27
C LEU A 164 -6.08 -6.08 2.34
N LEU A 165 -7.21 -6.19 3.04
CA LEU A 165 -7.94 -7.45 3.19
C LEU A 165 -8.55 -7.92 1.86
N SER A 166 -9.18 -7.01 1.12
CA SER A 166 -9.78 -7.33 -0.18
C SER A 166 -8.72 -7.72 -1.20
N LEU A 167 -7.58 -7.00 -1.23
CA LEU A 167 -6.47 -7.29 -2.13
C LEU A 167 -5.79 -8.63 -1.81
N ALA A 168 -5.55 -8.94 -0.53
CA ALA A 168 -5.02 -10.24 -0.11
C ALA A 168 -5.96 -11.40 -0.48
N SER A 169 -7.26 -11.21 -0.24
CA SER A 169 -8.30 -12.19 -0.61
C SER A 169 -8.36 -12.41 -2.12
N PHE A 170 -8.29 -11.33 -2.89
CA PHE A 170 -8.25 -11.38 -4.35
C PHE A 170 -7.03 -12.16 -4.86
N ALA A 171 -5.82 -11.82 -4.39
CA ALA A 171 -4.59 -12.50 -4.80
C ALA A 171 -4.60 -14.00 -4.45
N THR A 172 -5.18 -14.35 -3.32
CA THR A 172 -5.29 -15.75 -2.87
C THR A 172 -6.30 -16.53 -3.70
N PHE A 173 -7.43 -15.90 -4.02
CA PHE A 173 -8.40 -16.47 -4.94
C PHE A 173 -7.78 -16.74 -6.31
N LEU A 174 -7.05 -15.77 -6.89
CA LEU A 174 -6.34 -15.96 -8.16
C LEU A 174 -5.30 -17.08 -8.09
N THR A 175 -4.56 -17.17 -6.97
CA THR A 175 -3.60 -18.25 -6.74
C THR A 175 -4.30 -19.61 -6.73
N ALA A 176 -5.42 -19.73 -6.00
CA ALA A 176 -6.20 -20.97 -5.93
C ALA A 176 -6.75 -21.36 -7.31
N CYS A 177 -7.25 -20.41 -8.09
CA CYS A 177 -7.68 -20.66 -9.47
C CYS A 177 -6.54 -21.12 -10.37
N CYS A 178 -5.33 -20.56 -10.23
CA CYS A 178 -4.18 -21.03 -11.00
C CYS A 178 -3.74 -22.43 -10.58
N VAL A 179 -3.73 -22.74 -9.28
CA VAL A 179 -3.46 -24.11 -8.77
C VAL A 179 -4.49 -25.10 -9.30
N LEU A 180 -5.78 -24.75 -9.27
CA LEU A 180 -6.85 -25.57 -9.82
C LEU A 180 -6.64 -25.81 -11.33
N SER A 181 -6.34 -24.75 -12.09
CA SER A 181 -6.06 -24.88 -13.52
C SER A 181 -4.88 -25.82 -13.79
N VAL A 182 -3.82 -25.77 -12.98
CA VAL A 182 -2.67 -26.69 -13.11
C VAL A 182 -3.02 -28.12 -12.71
N TYR A 183 -3.87 -28.30 -11.70
CA TYR A 183 -4.36 -29.62 -11.32
C TYR A 183 -5.14 -30.27 -12.48
N GLU A 184 -6.01 -29.50 -13.16
CA GLU A 184 -6.75 -29.98 -14.33
C GLU A 184 -5.82 -30.29 -15.53
N MET A 185 -4.68 -29.61 -15.67
CA MET A 185 -3.66 -29.98 -16.67
C MET A 185 -3.05 -31.36 -16.42
N ALA A 186 -3.07 -31.86 -15.19
CA ALA A 186 -2.58 -33.20 -14.87
C ALA A 186 -3.63 -34.29 -15.14
N ALA A 187 -4.88 -33.90 -15.41
CA ALA A 187 -5.96 -34.83 -15.76
C ALA A 187 -5.86 -35.26 -17.25
N PRO A 188 -6.34 -36.46 -17.61
CA PRO A 188 -6.33 -36.93 -18.99
C PRO A 188 -7.08 -35.96 -19.91
N PRO A 189 -6.60 -35.75 -21.16
CA PRO A 189 -7.11 -34.68 -22.01
C PRO A 189 -8.58 -34.88 -22.39
N GLY A 190 -9.40 -33.88 -22.06
CA GLY A 190 -10.76 -33.72 -22.60
C GLY A 190 -10.76 -33.32 -24.09
N PRO A 191 -11.96 -33.17 -24.70
CA PRO A 191 -12.10 -32.81 -26.11
C PRO A 191 -11.40 -31.49 -26.45
N THR A 192 -10.72 -31.46 -27.60
CA THR A 192 -9.95 -30.31 -28.08
C THR A 192 -10.86 -29.21 -28.61
N LEU A 193 -10.91 -28.07 -27.90
CA LEU A 193 -11.24 -26.78 -28.51
C LEU A 193 -9.94 -26.06 -28.88
N ALA A 194 -9.82 -25.57 -30.11
CA ALA A 194 -8.72 -24.68 -30.46
C ALA A 194 -9.05 -23.29 -29.90
N LEU A 195 -8.25 -22.81 -28.95
CA LEU A 195 -8.35 -21.42 -28.51
C LEU A 195 -7.62 -20.59 -29.57
N GLU A 196 -8.36 -19.90 -30.43
CA GLU A 196 -7.76 -19.01 -31.43
C GLU A 196 -7.17 -17.80 -30.70
N HIS A 197 -5.86 -17.58 -30.84
CA HIS A 197 -5.18 -16.44 -30.22
C HIS A 197 -5.68 -15.16 -30.85
N ASP A 198 -6.32 -14.32 -30.05
CA ASP A 198 -6.69 -12.98 -30.47
C ASP A 198 -5.46 -12.06 -30.37
N PRO A 199 -4.88 -11.59 -31.50
CA PRO A 199 -3.70 -10.73 -31.50
C PRO A 199 -3.91 -9.43 -30.71
N LEU A 200 -5.16 -8.99 -30.55
CA LEU A 200 -5.50 -7.85 -29.70
C LEU A 200 -5.18 -8.11 -28.23
N LYS A 201 -5.54 -9.28 -27.70
CA LYS A 201 -5.30 -9.65 -26.28
C LYS A 201 -3.81 -9.72 -25.97
N MET A 202 -3.03 -10.31 -26.88
CA MET A 202 -1.57 -10.38 -26.74
C MET A 202 -0.92 -9.00 -26.81
N THR A 203 -1.40 -8.13 -27.70
CA THR A 203 -0.92 -6.75 -27.80
C THR A 203 -1.22 -5.97 -26.52
N ILE A 204 -2.43 -6.10 -25.95
CA ILE A 204 -2.81 -5.46 -24.69
C ILE A 204 -1.91 -5.94 -23.55
N ALA A 205 -1.69 -7.25 -23.41
CA ALA A 205 -0.84 -7.81 -22.37
C ALA A 205 0.62 -7.29 -22.47
N LEU A 206 1.18 -7.24 -23.68
CA LEU A 206 2.52 -6.71 -23.92
C LEU A 206 2.62 -5.22 -23.59
N LEU A 207 1.63 -4.42 -24.01
CA LEU A 207 1.59 -2.99 -23.71
C LEU A 207 1.53 -2.72 -22.21
N LEU A 208 0.70 -3.47 -21.46
CA LEU A 208 0.62 -3.35 -20.00
C LEU A 208 1.95 -3.75 -19.34
N LEU A 209 2.61 -4.82 -19.82
CA LEU A 209 3.92 -5.25 -19.31
C LEU A 209 5.01 -4.20 -19.53
N VAL A 210 5.07 -3.64 -20.74
CA VAL A 210 6.00 -2.55 -21.09
C VAL A 210 5.74 -1.32 -20.22
N LEU A 211 4.47 -0.95 -20.05
CA LEU A 211 4.06 0.17 -19.21
C LEU A 211 4.51 -0.04 -17.76
N VAL A 212 4.25 -1.22 -17.19
CA VAL A 212 4.72 -1.60 -15.85
C VAL A 212 6.25 -1.52 -15.72
N PHE A 213 7.00 -1.97 -16.72
CA PHE A 213 8.46 -1.86 -16.72
C PHE A 213 8.95 -0.40 -16.71
N PHE A 214 8.39 0.46 -17.57
CA PHE A 214 8.72 1.90 -17.59
C PHE A 214 8.40 2.58 -16.26
N CYS A 215 7.25 2.22 -15.70
CA CYS A 215 6.78 2.63 -14.40
C CYS A 215 7.75 2.24 -13.27
N PHE A 216 8.15 0.97 -13.18
CA PHE A 216 9.15 0.51 -12.20
C PHE A 216 10.49 1.22 -12.35
N ARG A 217 10.95 1.45 -13.58
CA ARG A 217 12.18 2.21 -13.84
C ARG A 217 12.07 3.65 -13.35
N GLY A 218 10.91 4.29 -13.50
CA GLY A 218 10.62 5.60 -12.95
C GLY A 218 10.66 5.61 -11.42
N CYS A 219 9.99 4.64 -10.78
CA CYS A 219 10.01 4.47 -9.32
C CYS A 219 11.42 4.25 -8.78
N ALA A 220 12.20 3.33 -9.37
CA ALA A 220 13.56 3.03 -8.94
C ALA A 220 14.52 4.22 -8.99
N ARG A 221 14.13 5.31 -9.66
CA ARG A 221 14.88 6.57 -9.76
C ARG A 221 14.31 7.69 -8.89
N SER A 222 13.13 7.50 -8.31
CA SER A 222 12.53 8.51 -7.45
C SER A 222 13.15 8.45 -6.05
N GLU A 223 13.43 9.62 -5.47
CA GLU A 223 13.91 9.74 -4.08
C GLU A 223 12.93 9.12 -3.07
N ALA A 224 11.64 9.05 -3.42
CA ALA A 224 10.62 8.35 -2.62
C ALA A 224 10.99 6.88 -2.39
N CYS A 225 11.61 6.20 -3.35
CA CYS A 225 12.01 4.81 -3.20
C CYS A 225 13.22 4.62 -2.27
N GLU A 226 14.11 5.61 -2.11
CA GLU A 226 15.25 5.50 -1.17
C GLU A 226 14.78 5.41 0.31
N GLY A 227 13.66 6.06 0.64
CA GLY A 227 13.06 6.03 1.98
C GLY A 227 12.03 4.91 2.22
N VAL A 228 11.34 4.48 1.17
CA VAL A 228 10.26 3.47 1.25
C VAL A 228 10.79 2.03 1.20
N LEU A 229 11.88 1.78 0.48
CA LEU A 229 12.45 0.44 0.36
C LEU A 229 12.83 -0.16 1.74
N PRO A 230 13.47 0.59 2.67
CA PRO A 230 13.71 0.10 4.02
C PRO A 230 12.42 -0.23 4.77
N LEU A 231 11.36 0.57 4.64
CA LEU A 231 10.11 0.36 5.37
C LEU A 231 9.36 -0.90 4.89
N ILE A 232 9.31 -1.10 3.57
CA ILE A 232 8.79 -2.32 2.95
C ILE A 232 9.67 -3.51 3.34
N MET A 233 11.00 -3.41 3.19
CA MET A 233 11.95 -4.49 3.51
C MET A 233 12.03 -4.85 5.01
N LEU A 234 11.56 -3.97 5.90
CA LEU A 234 11.42 -4.24 7.34
C LEU A 234 10.16 -5.05 7.66
N MET A 235 9.22 -5.19 6.73
CA MET A 235 8.09 -6.09 6.93
C MET A 235 8.54 -7.55 6.71
N PRO A 236 8.22 -8.47 7.63
CA PRO A 236 8.50 -9.89 7.46
C PRO A 236 7.92 -10.38 6.12
N GLY A 237 8.78 -10.86 5.22
CA GLY A 237 8.38 -11.40 3.91
C GLY A 237 8.52 -10.47 2.72
N ALA A 238 8.77 -9.17 2.89
CA ALA A 238 8.87 -8.24 1.76
C ALA A 238 10.13 -8.42 0.90
N VAL A 239 11.26 -8.76 1.52
CA VAL A 239 12.49 -9.11 0.80
C VAL A 239 12.28 -10.37 -0.04
N ALA A 240 11.65 -11.39 0.54
CA ALA A 240 11.28 -12.61 -0.16
C ALA A 240 10.28 -12.32 -1.29
N GLY A 241 9.30 -11.44 -1.05
CA GLY A 241 8.32 -10.99 -2.05
C GLY A 241 8.96 -10.24 -3.21
N ALA A 242 9.94 -9.36 -2.95
CA ALA A 242 10.67 -8.63 -3.99
C ALA A 242 11.52 -9.56 -4.87
N TRP A 243 12.24 -10.52 -4.26
CA TRP A 243 12.98 -11.53 -5.00
C TRP A 243 12.07 -12.47 -5.79
N LEU A 244 10.94 -12.90 -5.20
CA LEU A 244 9.93 -13.66 -5.94
C LEU A 244 9.40 -12.85 -7.10
N LEU A 245 9.02 -11.58 -6.91
CA LEU A 245 8.48 -10.72 -7.96
C LEU A 245 9.49 -10.49 -9.10
N ALA A 246 10.76 -10.28 -8.78
CA ALA A 246 11.82 -10.13 -9.78
C ALA A 246 12.04 -11.43 -10.57
N LEU A 247 12.12 -12.57 -9.87
CA LEU A 247 12.24 -13.89 -10.48
C LEU A 247 11.04 -14.21 -11.37
N VAL A 248 9.84 -13.88 -10.90
CA VAL A 248 8.57 -14.03 -11.62
C VAL A 248 8.52 -13.15 -12.85
N THR A 249 8.90 -11.88 -12.74
CA THR A 249 8.92 -10.94 -13.87
C THR A 249 9.92 -11.42 -14.93
N ALA A 250 11.10 -11.86 -14.51
CA ALA A 250 12.08 -12.46 -15.41
C ALA A 250 11.51 -13.73 -16.08
N THR A 251 10.83 -14.59 -15.33
CA THR A 251 10.24 -15.82 -15.87
C THR A 251 9.11 -15.52 -16.84
N LEU A 252 8.19 -14.61 -16.50
CA LEU A 252 7.05 -14.21 -17.34
C LEU A 252 7.45 -13.43 -18.59
N VAL A 253 8.53 -12.64 -18.54
CA VAL A 253 9.02 -11.87 -19.71
C VAL A 253 9.83 -12.76 -20.64
N VAL A 254 10.70 -13.60 -20.08
CA VAL A 254 11.65 -14.39 -20.88
C VAL A 254 10.98 -15.64 -21.44
N MET A 255 10.20 -16.39 -20.65
CA MET A 255 9.68 -17.69 -21.09
C MET A 255 8.81 -17.64 -22.35
N PRO A 256 7.82 -16.73 -22.48
CA PRO A 256 7.02 -16.61 -23.71
C PRO A 256 7.85 -16.37 -24.99
N LEU A 257 9.09 -15.93 -24.85
CA LEU A 257 10.01 -15.68 -25.96
C LEU A 257 10.96 -16.86 -26.25
N VAL A 258 11.14 -17.78 -25.28
CA VAL A 258 12.05 -18.94 -25.43
C VAL A 258 11.34 -20.28 -25.49
N THR A 259 10.02 -20.32 -25.31
CA THR A 259 9.23 -21.55 -25.41
C THR A 259 8.13 -21.41 -26.47
N ASP A 260 7.86 -22.51 -27.17
CA ASP A 260 6.73 -22.62 -28.11
C ASP A 260 5.38 -22.80 -27.37
N MET A 261 5.29 -22.26 -26.15
CA MET A 261 4.15 -22.42 -25.24
C MET A 261 2.83 -21.94 -25.83
N TRP A 262 2.89 -21.08 -26.84
CA TRP A 262 1.73 -20.53 -27.53
C TRP A 262 1.20 -21.46 -28.63
N ALA A 263 2.02 -22.37 -29.16
CA ALA A 263 1.62 -23.28 -30.22
C ALA A 263 0.68 -24.41 -29.73
N ASP A 264 0.73 -24.75 -28.43
CA ASP A 264 0.01 -25.90 -27.84
C ASP A 264 -1.02 -25.52 -26.76
N VAL A 265 -1.49 -24.26 -26.71
CA VAL A 265 -2.49 -23.84 -25.71
C VAL A 265 -3.85 -24.49 -26.04
N ARG A 266 -4.16 -25.56 -25.32
CA ARG A 266 -5.51 -26.13 -25.27
C ARG A 266 -6.23 -25.55 -24.06
N PRO A 267 -7.56 -25.37 -24.09
CA PRO A 267 -8.31 -24.93 -22.93
C PRO A 267 -8.07 -25.77 -21.68
N SER A 268 -7.85 -27.08 -21.85
CA SER A 268 -7.52 -28.03 -20.77
C SER A 268 -6.03 -28.12 -20.44
N HIS A 269 -5.14 -27.56 -21.27
CA HIS A 269 -3.68 -27.61 -21.11
C HIS A 269 -3.08 -26.22 -21.39
N ASN A 270 -3.43 -25.24 -20.56
CA ASN A 270 -2.85 -23.91 -20.66
C ASN A 270 -1.68 -23.75 -19.67
N PRO A 271 -0.43 -23.81 -20.14
CA PRO A 271 0.72 -23.71 -19.26
C PRO A 271 0.84 -22.31 -18.62
N ALA A 272 0.14 -21.29 -19.12
CA ALA A 272 0.12 -19.95 -18.51
C ALA A 272 -0.26 -19.96 -17.02
N ALA A 273 -1.13 -20.87 -16.59
CA ALA A 273 -1.50 -21.01 -15.18
C ALA A 273 -0.29 -21.33 -14.29
N LEU A 274 0.60 -22.24 -14.70
CA LEU A 274 1.84 -22.57 -13.97
C LEU A 274 2.69 -21.33 -13.70
N PHE A 275 2.82 -20.46 -14.69
CA PHE A 275 3.65 -19.26 -14.58
C PHE A 275 2.99 -18.14 -13.78
N LEU A 276 1.66 -18.16 -13.71
CA LEU A 276 0.90 -17.18 -12.95
C LEU A 276 0.73 -17.55 -11.47
N ILE A 277 0.87 -18.83 -11.10
CA ILE A 277 0.86 -19.26 -9.69
C ILE A 277 1.88 -18.48 -8.86
N LEU A 278 3.14 -18.43 -9.30
CA LEU A 278 4.22 -17.84 -8.51
C LEU A 278 4.04 -16.32 -8.26
N PRO A 279 3.69 -15.47 -9.26
CA PRO A 279 3.33 -14.06 -9.02
C PRO A 279 2.17 -13.91 -8.04
N TYR A 280 1.07 -14.64 -8.26
CA TYR A 280 -0.10 -14.49 -7.41
C TYR A 280 0.17 -14.98 -6.00
N LEU A 281 0.93 -16.07 -5.84
CA LEU A 281 1.34 -16.57 -4.53
C LEU A 281 2.26 -15.57 -3.82
N ALA A 282 3.24 -14.99 -4.54
CA ALA A 282 4.10 -13.94 -3.98
C ALA A 282 3.29 -12.76 -3.48
N PHE A 283 2.33 -12.31 -4.30
CA PHE A 283 1.44 -11.21 -3.97
C PHE A 283 0.52 -11.57 -2.79
N ALA A 284 -0.09 -12.76 -2.80
CA ALA A 284 -0.94 -13.25 -1.72
C ALA A 284 -0.19 -13.29 -0.39
N VAL A 285 1.00 -13.89 -0.35
CA VAL A 285 1.83 -13.97 0.87
C VAL A 285 2.22 -12.59 1.37
N LEU A 286 2.67 -11.70 0.47
CA LEU A 286 3.04 -10.32 0.81
C LEU A 286 1.87 -9.56 1.44
N PHE A 287 0.70 -9.55 0.78
CA PHE A 287 -0.44 -8.79 1.23
C PHE A 287 -1.15 -9.41 2.45
N PHE A 288 -1.11 -10.74 2.62
CA PHE A 288 -1.57 -11.35 3.88
C PHE A 288 -0.66 -11.01 5.06
N GLY A 289 0.65 -11.04 4.87
CA GLY A 289 1.60 -10.62 5.91
C GLY A 289 1.34 -9.18 6.36
N MET A 290 1.12 -8.28 5.39
CA MET A 290 0.73 -6.89 5.67
C MET A 290 -0.63 -6.82 6.37
N ALA A 291 -1.68 -7.43 5.80
CA ALA A 291 -3.04 -7.36 6.35
C ALA A 291 -3.10 -7.91 7.79
N ALA A 292 -2.48 -9.05 8.07
CA ALA A 292 -2.43 -9.64 9.40
C ALA A 292 -1.71 -8.73 10.41
N HIS A 293 -0.60 -8.12 10.00
CA HIS A 293 0.12 -7.15 10.83
C HIS A 293 -0.76 -5.95 11.19
N TRP A 294 -1.45 -5.37 10.20
CA TRP A 294 -2.33 -4.22 10.40
C TRP A 294 -3.57 -4.55 11.24
N VAL A 295 -4.17 -5.72 11.03
CA VAL A 295 -5.27 -6.20 11.88
C VAL A 295 -4.80 -6.33 13.34
N HIS A 296 -3.61 -6.90 13.57
CA HIS A 296 -3.04 -7.00 14.91
C HIS A 296 -2.84 -5.61 15.55
N LEU A 297 -2.26 -4.65 14.81
CA LEU A 297 -2.07 -3.28 15.29
C LEU A 297 -3.40 -2.61 15.66
N LEU A 298 -4.43 -2.74 14.80
CA LEU A 298 -5.77 -2.22 15.08
C LEU A 298 -6.39 -2.83 16.33
N CYS A 299 -6.33 -4.16 16.46
CA CYS A 299 -6.85 -4.85 17.64
C CYS A 299 -6.12 -4.47 18.93
N ALA A 300 -4.84 -4.09 18.82
CA ALA A 300 -4.03 -3.62 19.94
C ALA A 300 -4.18 -2.12 20.24
N GLY A 301 -4.92 -1.36 19.42
CA GLY A 301 -4.99 0.10 19.53
C GLY A 301 -3.64 0.79 19.29
N LEU A 302 -2.74 0.15 18.53
CA LEU A 302 -1.41 0.65 18.22
C LEU A 302 -1.37 1.18 16.79
N SER A 303 -0.70 2.32 16.60
CA SER A 303 -0.28 2.75 15.26
C SER A 303 1.03 2.07 14.87
N GLN A 304 1.29 1.91 13.57
CA GLN A 304 2.55 1.36 13.07
C GLN A 304 3.73 2.20 13.56
N LYS A 305 3.56 3.52 13.62
CA LYS A 305 4.55 4.46 14.15
C LYS A 305 4.88 4.17 15.62
N LEU A 306 3.88 3.92 16.47
CA LEU A 306 4.10 3.57 17.87
C LEU A 306 4.80 2.20 18.00
N TRP A 307 4.40 1.23 17.18
CA TRP A 307 5.03 -0.08 17.13
C TRP A 307 6.50 -0.01 16.69
N LEU A 308 6.82 0.76 15.66
CA LEU A 308 8.21 0.97 15.22
C LEU A 308 9.05 1.64 16.31
N ARG A 309 8.48 2.65 17.00
CA ARG A 309 9.16 3.31 18.13
C ARG A 309 9.41 2.37 19.30
N SER A 310 8.47 1.48 19.63
CA SER A 310 8.66 0.48 20.70
C SER A 310 9.74 -0.55 20.35
N ARG A 311 10.00 -0.77 19.05
CA ARG A 311 11.13 -1.57 18.54
C ARG A 311 12.45 -0.79 18.46
N GLY A 312 12.51 0.44 18.97
CA GLY A 312 13.71 1.28 18.95
C GLY A 312 13.98 1.96 17.61
N TYR A 313 13.06 1.85 16.64
CA TYR A 313 13.23 2.50 15.34
C TYR A 313 13.02 4.01 15.49
N ARG A 314 14.05 4.79 15.13
CA ARG A 314 13.97 6.26 15.08
C ARG A 314 14.25 6.68 13.64
N ARG A 315 13.32 7.41 13.00
CA ARG A 315 13.56 8.03 11.69
C ARG A 315 14.78 8.94 11.84
N GLN A 316 15.89 8.61 11.16
CA GLN A 316 17.04 9.49 11.13
C GLN A 316 16.58 10.78 10.45
N ARG A 317 16.63 11.89 11.19
CA ARG A 317 16.33 13.21 10.64
C ARG A 317 17.46 13.53 9.67
N ASN A 318 17.15 13.67 8.37
CA ASN A 318 18.15 14.05 7.38
C ASN A 318 18.70 15.44 7.74
N ARG A 319 19.89 15.47 8.35
CA ARG A 319 20.60 16.70 8.76
C ARG A 319 20.85 17.65 7.60
N ALA A 320 20.87 17.15 6.36
CA ALA A 320 21.05 17.95 5.14
C ALA A 320 19.94 19.00 4.92
N SER A 321 18.74 18.81 5.47
CA SER A 321 17.65 19.80 5.37
C SER A 321 17.79 20.97 6.36
N GLN A 322 18.69 20.88 7.34
CA GLN A 322 18.89 21.92 8.37
C GLN A 322 20.04 22.89 8.04
N SER A 323 20.84 22.64 7.00
CA SER A 323 21.95 23.52 6.62
C SER A 323 21.55 24.68 5.71
N GLY A 324 20.25 24.84 5.38
CA GLY A 324 19.74 25.92 4.52
C GLY A 324 19.69 27.30 5.18
N ASP A 325 19.69 27.39 6.52
CA ASP A 325 19.46 28.65 7.25
C ASP A 325 20.76 29.30 7.79
N ALA A 326 21.94 28.89 7.33
CA ALA A 326 23.22 29.45 7.81
C ALA A 326 23.86 30.47 6.84
N LEU A 327 23.16 30.93 5.80
CA LEU A 327 23.64 31.95 4.87
C LEU A 327 22.62 33.09 4.73
N VAL A 328 22.46 33.88 5.80
CA VAL A 328 21.99 35.28 5.75
C VAL A 328 22.82 36.10 6.73
#